data_AF-A0A7R9DVM1-F1
#
_entry.id   AF-A0A7R9DVM1-F1
#
_cell.length_a   1.000
_cell.length_b   1.000
_cell.length_c   1.000
_cell.angle_alpha   90.00
_cell.angle_beta   90.00
_cell.angle_gamma   90.00
#
_symmetry.space_group_name_H-M   'P 1'
#
loop_
_entity.id
_entity.type
_entity.pdbx_description
1 polymer ?
#
loop_
_entity_poly.entity_id
_entity_poly.type
_entity_poly.pdbx_seq_one_letter_code
_entity_poly.pdbx_strand_id
1 'polypeptide(L)'
;MGLFRIILFVSIGLTAIGISTLYNNLTHVPPLPKLESTWWGPGQPHNVDKSIRPFKIKLPKEELDDLNTRLQHVKLTPPLEGIGFQYGFNTDY
;
A
#
# COMPACT_ATOMS: atom_id res chain seq x y z
N MET A 1 -2.06 53.85 35.95
CA MET A 1 -0.88 53.52 35.11
C MET A 1 -0.34 52.10 35.35
N GLY A 2 -0.23 51.61 36.60
CA GLY A 2 0.32 50.26 36.88
C GLY A 2 -0.59 49.08 36.52
N LEU A 3 -1.86 49.14 36.90
CA LEU A 3 -2.82 48.03 36.69
C LEU A 3 -3.04 47.68 35.21
N PHE A 4 -3.18 48.70 34.35
CA PHE A 4 -3.36 48.51 32.91
C PHE A 4 -2.16 47.81 32.26
N ARG A 5 -0.92 48.12 32.69
CA ARG A 5 0.29 47.44 32.21
C ARG A 5 0.29 45.97 32.61
N ILE A 6 -0.13 45.65 33.83
CA ILE A 6 -0.23 44.26 34.31
C ILE A 6 -1.24 43.48 33.46
N ILE A 7 -2.43 44.04 33.22
CA ILE A 7 -3.46 43.40 32.39
C ILE A 7 -2.96 43.19 30.95
N LEU A 8 -2.25 44.17 30.39
CA LEU A 8 -1.64 44.07 29.06
C LEU A 8 -0.62 42.92 28.99
N PHE A 9 0.30 42.84 29.95
CA PHE A 9 1.31 41.77 29.99
C PHE A 9 0.69 40.38 30.15
N VAL A 10 -0.33 40.24 30.99
CA VAL A 10 -1.06 38.97 31.17
C VAL A 10 -1.80 38.58 29.89
N SER A 11 -2.47 39.52 29.23
CA SER A 11 -3.16 39.26 27.96
C SER A 11 -2.19 38.79 26.87
N ILE A 12 -1.03 39.44 26.73
CA ILE A 12 0.02 39.03 25.78
C ILE A 12 0.57 37.64 26.11
N GLY A 13 0.76 37.34 27.40
CA GLY A 13 1.20 36.01 27.83
C GLY A 13 0.21 34.92 27.44
N LEU A 14 -1.09 35.16 27.67
CA LEU A 14 -2.15 34.21 27.33
C LEU A 14 -2.29 34.01 25.81
N THR A 15 -2.19 35.08 25.02
CA THR A 15 -2.25 34.96 23.55
C THR A 15 -1.02 34.24 23.01
N ALA A 16 0.17 34.49 23.54
CA ALA A 16 1.39 33.77 23.16
C ALA A 16 1.30 32.28 23.48
N ILE A 17 0.77 31.90 24.64
CA ILE A 17 0.52 30.50 25.01
C ILE A 17 -0.49 29.87 24.06
N GLY A 18 -1.61 30.56 23.77
CA GLY A 18 -2.63 30.06 22.84
C GLY A 18 -2.10 29.87 21.41
N ILE A 19 -1.28 30.80 20.92
CA ILE A 19 -0.61 30.67 19.62
C ILE A 19 0.38 29.49 19.65
N SER A 20 1.15 29.31 20.73
CA SER A 20 2.09 28.21 20.87
C SER A 20 1.41 26.84 20.90
N THR A 21 0.27 26.71 21.58
CA THR A 21 -0.48 25.44 21.62
C THR A 21 -1.14 25.14 20.28
N LEU A 22 -1.70 26.15 19.60
CA LEU A 22 -2.27 26.01 18.26
C LEU A 22 -1.20 25.63 17.24
N TYR A 23 -0.04 26.30 17.27
CA TYR A 23 1.09 25.99 16.40
C TYR A 23 1.53 24.54 16.61
N ASN A 24 1.75 24.12 17.86
CA ASN A 24 2.12 22.74 18.16
C ASN A 24 1.06 21.74 17.65
N ASN A 25 -0.23 22.00 17.85
CA ASN A 25 -1.28 21.09 17.36
C ASN A 25 -1.34 21.00 15.83
N LEU A 26 -1.09 22.10 15.11
CA LEU A 26 -1.09 22.12 13.64
C LEU A 26 0.19 21.52 13.03
N THR A 27 1.32 21.59 13.72
CA THR A 27 2.63 21.13 13.20
C THR A 27 3.14 19.85 13.85
N HIS A 28 2.43 19.29 14.84
CA HIS A 28 2.85 18.07 15.50
C HIS A 28 2.80 16.89 14.52
N VAL A 29 3.97 16.37 14.17
CA VAL A 29 4.08 15.15 13.37
C VAL A 29 3.62 13.97 14.22
N PRO A 30 2.60 13.20 13.78
CA PRO A 30 2.14 12.05 14.55
C PRO A 30 3.27 11.03 14.73
N PRO A 31 3.27 10.26 15.83
CA PRO A 31 4.26 9.20 16.02
C PRO A 31 4.16 8.20 14.87
N LEU A 32 5.31 7.71 14.42
CA LEU A 32 5.35 6.67 13.40
C LEU A 32 4.63 5.41 13.91
N PRO A 33 3.84 4.74 13.07
CA PRO A 33 3.25 3.46 13.44
C PRO A 33 4.35 2.44 13.71
N LYS A 34 4.14 1.58 14.71
CA LYS A 34 5.02 0.44 14.96
C LYS A 34 4.71 -0.63 13.91
N LEU A 35 5.64 -0.83 12.98
CA LEU A 35 5.58 -1.94 12.05
C LEU A 35 6.19 -3.18 12.73
N GLU A 36 5.35 -4.17 13.00
CA GLU A 36 5.83 -5.44 13.53
C GLU A 36 6.51 -6.27 12.45
N SER A 37 7.60 -6.93 12.82
CA SER A 37 8.28 -7.89 11.94
C SER A 37 7.52 -9.22 11.98
N THR A 38 6.41 -9.30 11.25
CA THR A 38 5.56 -10.50 11.20
C THR A 38 6.21 -11.62 10.40
N TRP A 39 6.12 -12.85 10.92
CA TRP A 39 6.59 -14.06 10.24
C TRP A 39 5.50 -14.66 9.37
N TRP A 40 5.76 -14.74 8.05
CA TRP A 40 4.86 -15.31 7.05
C TRP A 40 5.31 -16.68 6.53
N GLY A 41 6.45 -17.16 7.03
CA GLY A 41 6.96 -18.48 6.67
C GLY A 41 6.16 -19.59 7.36
N PRO A 42 6.27 -20.82 6.87
CA PRO A 42 5.70 -21.97 7.56
C PRO A 42 6.30 -22.12 8.96
N GLY A 43 5.48 -22.50 9.95
CA GLY A 43 5.94 -22.76 11.31
C GLY A 43 6.32 -21.51 12.11
N GLN A 44 7.10 -21.71 13.17
CA GLN A 44 7.58 -20.64 14.03
C GLN A 44 8.79 -19.91 13.41
N PRO A 45 9.03 -18.63 13.77
CA PRO A 45 10.21 -17.90 13.32
C PRO A 45 11.50 -18.63 13.66
N HIS A 46 12.41 -18.70 12.69
CA HIS A 46 13.70 -19.39 12.84
C HIS A 46 14.78 -18.64 12.04
N ASN A 47 16.04 -19.06 12.20
CA ASN A 47 17.15 -18.46 11.48
C ASN A 47 17.05 -18.78 9.98
N VAL A 48 16.76 -17.75 9.18
CA VAL A 48 16.71 -17.84 7.72
C VAL A 48 18.04 -17.50 7.07
N ASP A 49 18.28 -18.11 5.92
CA ASP A 49 19.37 -17.71 5.04
C ASP A 49 19.11 -16.32 4.44
N LYS A 50 20.07 -15.41 4.61
CA LYS A 50 20.03 -14.02 4.13
C LYS A 50 20.91 -13.79 2.89
N SER A 51 21.48 -14.85 2.32
CA SER A 51 22.32 -14.74 1.12
C SER A 51 21.48 -14.41 -0.13
N ILE A 52 22.06 -13.64 -1.04
CA ILE A 52 21.46 -13.33 -2.34
C ILE A 52 21.80 -14.48 -3.30
N ARG A 53 20.79 -15.16 -3.83
CA ARG A 53 20.96 -16.34 -4.69
C ARG A 53 20.51 -16.05 -6.12
N PRO A 54 21.30 -16.39 -7.16
CA PRO A 54 20.84 -16.29 -8.53
C PRO A 54 19.70 -17.29 -8.76
N PHE A 55 18.65 -16.84 -9.45
CA PHE A 55 17.50 -17.66 -9.80
C PHE A 55 17.32 -17.69 -11.32
N LYS A 56 17.17 -18.88 -11.89
CA LYS A 56 16.87 -19.09 -13.31
C LYS A 56 15.51 -19.76 -13.43
N ILE A 57 14.58 -19.09 -14.11
CA ILE A 57 13.28 -19.66 -14.45
C ILE A 57 13.51 -20.87 -15.37
N LYS A 58 12.91 -22.00 -15.01
CA LYS A 58 12.89 -23.21 -15.83
C LYS A 58 11.45 -23.46 -16.27
N LEU A 59 11.26 -23.69 -17.56
CA LEU A 59 9.98 -24.10 -18.13
C LEU A 59 10.17 -25.51 -18.67
N PRO A 60 9.79 -26.56 -17.92
CA PRO A 60 9.85 -27.93 -18.40
C PRO A 60 9.00 -28.10 -19.65
N LYS A 61 9.44 -28.98 -20.55
CA LYS A 61 8.69 -29.26 -21.79
C LYS A 61 7.29 -29.79 -21.49
N GLU A 62 7.15 -30.64 -20.48
CA GLU A 62 5.87 -31.22 -20.05
C GLU A 62 4.83 -30.16 -19.68
N GLU A 63 5.24 -29.09 -18.96
CA GLU A 63 4.36 -27.96 -18.62
C GLU A 63 3.90 -27.18 -19.86
N LEU A 64 4.79 -27.02 -20.84
CA LEU A 64 4.46 -26.36 -22.11
C LEU A 64 3.54 -27.22 -22.97
N ASP A 65 3.75 -28.53 -22.99
CA ASP A 65 2.94 -29.49 -23.73
C ASP A 65 1.53 -29.59 -23.10
N ASP A 66 1.40 -29.56 -21.76
CA ASP A 66 0.11 -29.50 -21.06
C ASP A 66 -0.62 -28.18 -21.37
N LEU A 67 0.07 -27.04 -21.32
CA LEU A 67 -0.49 -25.75 -21.68
C LEU A 67 -1.04 -25.73 -23.12
N ASN A 68 -0.25 -26.20 -24.08
CA ASN A 68 -0.67 -26.28 -25.48
C ASN A 68 -1.90 -27.17 -25.64
N THR A 69 -1.93 -28.31 -24.96
CA THR A 69 -3.08 -29.22 -24.97
C THR A 69 -4.33 -28.50 -24.46
N ARG A 70 -4.26 -27.77 -23.33
CA ARG A 70 -5.41 -27.04 -22.79
C ARG A 70 -5.91 -25.95 -23.73
N LEU A 71 -5.00 -25.20 -24.35
CA LEU A 71 -5.34 -24.14 -25.30
C LEU A 71 -6.01 -24.69 -26.55
N GLN A 72 -5.57 -25.83 -27.07
CA GLN A 72 -6.19 -26.48 -28.24
C GLN A 72 -7.61 -26.97 -27.99
N HIS A 73 -7.96 -27.26 -26.74
CA HIS A 73 -9.27 -27.80 -26.38
C HIS A 73 -10.21 -26.76 -25.76
N VAL A 74 -9.81 -25.49 -25.72
CA VAL A 74 -10.65 -24.41 -25.17
C VAL A 74 -11.90 -24.20 -26.02
N LYS A 75 -13.04 -23.95 -25.36
CA LYS A 75 -14.29 -23.57 -26.02
C LYS A 75 -14.68 -22.17 -25.55
N LEU A 76 -14.70 -21.23 -26.49
CA LEU A 76 -15.10 -19.85 -26.22
C LEU A 76 -16.58 -19.64 -26.59
N THR A 77 -17.29 -18.88 -25.77
CA THR A 77 -18.68 -18.49 -26.06
C THR A 77 -18.69 -17.36 -27.09
N PRO A 78 -19.53 -17.40 -28.14
CA PRO A 78 -19.60 -16.31 -29.12
C PRO A 78 -19.93 -14.95 -28.48
N PRO A 79 -19.36 -13.84 -28.98
CA PRO A 79 -19.63 -12.52 -28.43
C PRO A 79 -20.98 -11.98 -28.92
N LEU A 80 -21.44 -10.89 -28.30
CA LEU A 80 -22.54 -10.11 -28.87
C LEU A 80 -22.04 -9.36 -30.13
N GLU A 81 -22.91 -9.22 -31.11
CA GLU A 81 -22.57 -8.58 -32.39
C GLU A 81 -22.36 -7.06 -32.23
N GLY A 82 -21.31 -6.52 -32.86
CA GLY A 82 -21.09 -5.07 -32.96
C GLY A 82 -20.66 -4.34 -31.68
N ILE A 83 -20.52 -5.03 -30.54
CA ILE A 83 -20.20 -4.39 -29.24
C ILE A 83 -18.71 -4.26 -28.93
N GLY A 84 -17.83 -4.90 -29.71
CA GLY A 84 -16.39 -4.94 -29.41
C GLY A 84 -16.12 -5.45 -27.99
N PHE A 85 -15.42 -4.65 -27.18
CA PHE A 85 -14.99 -4.98 -25.81
C PHE A 85 -15.87 -4.38 -24.69
N GLN A 86 -17.07 -3.87 -25.01
CA GLN A 86 -17.92 -3.17 -24.03
C GLN A 86 -18.41 -4.05 -22.87
N TYR A 87 -18.44 -5.37 -23.07
CA TYR A 87 -18.91 -6.34 -22.07
C TYR A 87 -17.79 -7.29 -21.60
N GLY A 88 -16.54 -6.84 -21.71
CA GLY A 88 -15.35 -7.64 -21.38
C GLY A 88 -14.57 -8.05 -22.62
N PHE A 89 -13.76 -9.11 -22.48
CA PHE A 89 -12.91 -9.57 -23.57
C PHE A 89 -13.78 -10.22 -24.66
N ASN A 90 -13.67 -9.69 -25.88
CA ASN A 90 -14.38 -10.22 -27.04
C ASN A 90 -13.73 -11.52 -27.50
N THR A 91 -14.52 -12.57 -27.69
CA THR A 91 -14.04 -13.93 -28.00
C THR A 91 -13.69 -14.18 -29.47
N ASP A 92 -13.89 -13.20 -30.35
CA ASP A 92 -13.39 -13.23 -31.73
C ASP A 92 -11.90 -12.82 -31.83
N TYR A 93 -11.28 -12.41 -30.72
CA TYR A 93 -9.86 -12.02 -30.61
C TYR A 93 -9.09 -13.00 -29.71
#